data_AF-A0A932H5P4-F1
#
_entry.id   AF-A0A932H5P4-F1
#
_cell.length_a   1.000
_cell.length_b   1.000
_cell.length_c   1.000
_cell.angle_alpha   90.00
_cell.angle_beta   90.00
_cell.angle_gamma   90.00
#
_symmetry.space_group_name_H-M   'P 1'
#
loop_
_entity.id
_entity.type
_entity.pdbx_description
1 polymer ?
#
loop_
_entity_poly.entity_id
_entity_poly.type
_entity_poly.pdbx_seq_one_letter_code
_entity_poly.pdbx_strand_id
1 'polypeptide(L)'
;MTRIIRAGKVPTPIIQKYFNKWLSTAYDLFGTDHSSSAHWAYVWGLKGRYDEHEAKEQADKSRLNDLARNLYLDECQKLVEALNQYIPADRPRLFVPDLKFNRSIGEVAGKTYSVKGEPLSAEEYQKHLAQVLPTPEDERLLDAIFKEKDWVLQMN
;
A
#
# COMPACT_ATOMS: atom_id res chain seq x y z
N MET A 1 -11.31 6.57 -7.58
CA MET A 1 -9.94 7.12 -7.76
C MET A 1 -9.73 7.79 -9.12
N THR A 2 -9.95 7.11 -10.25
CA THR A 2 -9.78 7.69 -11.61
C THR A 2 -10.41 9.07 -11.79
N ARG A 3 -11.64 9.27 -11.30
CA ARG A 3 -12.36 10.57 -11.37
C ARG A 3 -11.65 11.69 -10.60
N ILE A 4 -11.00 11.37 -9.47
CA ILE A 4 -10.23 12.33 -8.65
C ILE A 4 -8.94 12.71 -9.38
N ILE A 5 -8.21 11.72 -9.89
CA ILE A 5 -6.97 11.95 -10.64
C ILE A 5 -7.24 12.80 -11.89
N ARG A 6 -8.30 12.47 -12.64
CA ARG A 6 -8.69 13.19 -13.85
C ARG A 6 -9.21 14.61 -13.57
N ALA A 7 -9.83 14.86 -12.41
CA ALA A 7 -10.19 16.21 -11.99
C ALA A 7 -8.93 17.07 -11.73
N GLY A 8 -7.83 16.44 -11.31
CA GLY A 8 -6.53 17.09 -11.18
C GLY A 8 -6.42 18.12 -10.06
N LYS A 9 -7.47 18.24 -9.21
CA LYS A 9 -7.54 19.18 -8.07
C LYS A 9 -6.75 18.73 -6.86
N VAL A 10 -6.73 17.42 -6.57
CA VAL A 10 -5.93 16.86 -5.47
C VAL A 10 -4.48 16.69 -5.96
N PRO A 11 -3.48 17.32 -5.32
CA PRO A 11 -2.09 17.18 -5.71
C PRO A 11 -1.62 15.72 -5.62
N THR A 12 -0.97 15.22 -6.67
CA THR A 12 -0.44 13.84 -6.71
C THR A 12 0.49 13.52 -5.53
N PRO A 13 1.37 14.43 -5.04
CA PRO A 13 2.18 14.17 -3.85
C PRO A 13 1.35 13.87 -2.60
N ILE A 14 0.19 14.51 -2.42
CA ILE A 14 -0.72 14.22 -1.30
C ILE A 14 -1.33 12.83 -1.47
N ILE A 15 -1.78 12.47 -2.68
CA ILE A 15 -2.28 11.13 -2.98
C ILE A 15 -1.23 10.07 -2.65
N GLN A 16 0.04 10.29 -3.04
CA GLN A 16 1.13 9.37 -2.74
C GLN A 16 1.35 9.19 -1.23
N LYS A 17 1.27 10.26 -0.43
CA LYS A 17 1.38 10.17 1.04
C LYS A 17 0.29 9.27 1.63
N TYR A 18 -0.94 9.39 1.16
CA TYR A 18 -2.04 8.50 1.59
C TYR A 18 -1.85 7.07 1.12
N PHE A 19 -1.31 6.83 -0.09
CA PHE A 19 -0.93 5.48 -0.53
C PHE A 19 0.14 4.87 0.37
N ASN A 20 1.18 5.64 0.71
CA ASN A 20 2.21 5.21 1.64
C ASN A 20 1.61 4.80 3.00
N LYS A 21 0.73 5.64 3.55
CA LYS A 21 0.03 5.38 4.82
C LYS A 21 -0.83 4.12 4.76
N TRP A 22 -1.76 4.04 3.81
CA TRP A 22 -2.78 2.99 3.81
C TRP A 22 -2.24 1.63 3.35
N LEU A 23 -1.34 1.61 2.35
CA LEU A 23 -0.77 0.36 1.86
C LEU A 23 0.15 -0.28 2.89
N SER A 24 1.01 0.51 3.56
CA SER A 24 1.85 -0.02 4.65
C SER A 24 1.03 -0.63 5.79
N THR A 25 -0.03 0.06 6.23
CA THR A 25 -0.96 -0.48 7.24
C THR A 25 -1.68 -1.74 6.75
N ALA A 26 -2.07 -1.81 5.48
CA ALA A 26 -2.72 -2.98 4.91
C ALA A 26 -1.80 -4.21 4.90
N TYR A 27 -0.48 -4.02 4.69
CA TYR A 27 0.49 -5.12 4.72
C TYR A 27 0.53 -5.86 6.07
N ASP A 28 0.27 -5.14 7.17
CA ASP A 28 0.22 -5.71 8.52
C ASP A 28 -1.03 -6.58 8.74
N LEU A 29 -2.13 -6.36 8.01
CA LEU A 29 -3.36 -7.17 8.13
C LEU A 29 -3.14 -8.66 7.80
N PHE A 30 -2.12 -8.97 7.02
CA PHE A 30 -1.78 -10.34 6.66
C PHE A 30 -1.10 -11.11 7.80
N GLY A 31 -0.69 -10.45 8.89
CA GLY A 31 -0.06 -11.09 10.03
C GLY A 31 1.45 -11.28 9.86
N THR A 32 2.04 -12.22 10.62
CA THR A 32 3.48 -12.53 10.56
C THR A 32 3.82 -13.39 9.34
N ASP A 33 5.04 -13.24 8.83
CA ASP A 33 5.56 -13.92 7.65
C ASP A 33 5.55 -15.44 7.83
N HIS A 34 6.04 -15.89 8.99
CA HIS A 34 5.89 -17.25 9.49
C HIS A 34 4.76 -17.33 10.53
N SER A 35 3.77 -18.19 10.28
CA SER A 35 2.58 -18.28 11.13
C SER A 35 2.09 -19.72 11.32
N SER A 36 2.18 -20.22 12.55
CA SER A 36 1.63 -21.52 12.92
C SER A 36 0.10 -21.56 12.81
N SER A 37 -0.59 -20.45 13.06
CA SER A 37 -2.04 -20.38 12.91
C SER A 37 -2.47 -20.43 11.45
N ALA A 38 -1.77 -19.73 10.55
CA ALA A 38 -2.02 -19.84 9.12
C ALA A 38 -1.74 -21.26 8.60
N HIS A 39 -0.66 -21.89 9.08
CA HIS A 39 -0.33 -23.28 8.77
C HIS A 39 -1.48 -24.23 9.11
N TRP A 40 -1.95 -24.21 10.36
CA TRP A 40 -2.99 -25.14 10.82
C TRP A 40 -4.36 -24.83 10.19
N ALA A 41 -4.68 -23.56 9.96
CA ALA A 41 -5.90 -23.19 9.24
C ALA A 41 -5.93 -23.78 7.82
N TYR A 42 -4.79 -23.86 7.14
CA TYR A 42 -4.68 -24.53 5.85
C TYR A 42 -4.80 -26.05 5.98
N VAL A 43 -4.08 -26.67 6.93
CA VAL A 43 -4.11 -28.13 7.14
C VAL A 43 -5.51 -28.65 7.50
N TRP A 44 -6.28 -27.90 8.30
CA TRP A 44 -7.66 -28.25 8.65
C TRP A 44 -8.68 -27.95 7.54
N GLY A 45 -8.26 -27.33 6.44
CA GLY A 45 -9.15 -26.95 5.34
C GLY A 45 -9.99 -25.69 5.60
N LEU A 46 -9.64 -24.86 6.57
CA LEU A 46 -10.36 -23.61 6.90
C LEU A 46 -9.96 -22.46 5.97
N LYS A 47 -8.68 -22.35 5.59
CA LYS A 47 -8.15 -21.24 4.78
C LYS A 47 -7.19 -21.76 3.70
N GLY A 48 -7.59 -21.70 2.44
CA GLY A 48 -6.75 -22.00 1.27
C GLY A 48 -5.91 -20.79 0.79
N ARG A 49 -5.04 -21.01 -0.20
CA ARG A 49 -4.42 -19.91 -0.95
C ARG A 49 -5.43 -19.28 -1.92
N TYR A 50 -5.08 -18.12 -2.43
CA TYR A 50 -5.73 -17.60 -3.64
C TYR A 50 -5.58 -18.62 -4.77
N ASP A 51 -6.67 -18.87 -5.50
CA ASP A 51 -6.77 -19.85 -6.59
C ASP A 51 -6.20 -21.25 -6.26
N GLU A 52 -6.43 -21.73 -5.03
CA GLU A 52 -5.92 -23.03 -4.56
C GLU A 52 -6.24 -24.19 -5.51
N HIS A 53 -7.41 -24.17 -6.15
CA HIS A 53 -7.87 -25.20 -7.08
C HIS A 53 -7.08 -25.24 -8.40
N GLU A 54 -6.42 -24.13 -8.78
CA GLU A 54 -5.57 -24.05 -9.98
C GLU A 54 -4.08 -24.23 -9.66
N ALA A 55 -3.72 -24.29 -8.37
CA ALA A 55 -2.34 -24.34 -7.94
C ALA A 55 -1.65 -25.65 -8.38
N LYS A 56 -0.56 -25.52 -9.15
CA LYS A 56 0.23 -26.65 -9.65
C LYS A 56 1.25 -27.17 -8.63
N GLU A 57 1.64 -26.32 -7.68
CA GLU A 57 2.66 -26.60 -6.69
C GLU A 57 2.05 -26.70 -5.29
N GLN A 58 2.67 -27.53 -4.44
CA GLN A 58 2.29 -27.65 -3.04
C GLN A 58 2.50 -26.33 -2.32
N ALA A 59 1.59 -25.99 -1.41
CA ALA A 59 1.72 -24.79 -0.60
C ALA A 59 2.92 -24.89 0.36
N ASP A 60 3.77 -23.86 0.36
CA ASP A 60 4.63 -23.59 1.52
C ASP A 60 3.76 -23.08 2.67
N LYS A 61 3.32 -24.01 3.51
CA LYS A 61 2.42 -23.75 4.64
C LYS A 61 3.05 -22.83 5.68
N SER A 62 4.37 -22.64 5.66
CA SER A 62 5.07 -21.75 6.59
C SER A 62 4.99 -20.28 6.17
N ARG A 63 4.63 -19.98 4.92
CA ARG A 63 4.65 -18.63 4.33
C ARG A 63 3.32 -18.20 3.71
N LEU A 64 2.20 -18.81 4.10
CA LEU A 64 0.88 -18.53 3.53
C LEU A 64 0.44 -17.05 3.64
N ASN A 65 0.77 -16.41 4.76
CA ASN A 65 0.48 -15.00 4.97
C ASN A 65 1.33 -14.10 4.07
N ASP A 66 2.61 -14.44 3.93
CA ASP A 66 3.51 -13.71 3.05
C ASP A 66 3.13 -13.87 1.58
N LEU A 67 2.72 -15.06 1.15
CA LEU A 67 2.15 -15.28 -0.18
C LEU A 67 0.93 -14.38 -0.43
N ALA A 68 -0.03 -14.35 0.50
CA ALA A 68 -1.21 -13.50 0.38
C ALA A 68 -0.87 -12.00 0.32
N ARG A 69 0.13 -11.56 1.10
CA ARG A 69 0.62 -10.18 1.09
C ARG A 69 1.26 -9.79 -0.23
N ASN A 70 2.07 -10.68 -0.82
CA ASN A 70 2.68 -10.43 -2.13
C ASN A 70 1.63 -10.36 -3.25
N LEU A 71 0.63 -11.24 -3.24
CA LEU A 71 -0.49 -11.14 -4.20
C LEU A 71 -1.25 -9.82 -4.07
N TYR A 72 -1.48 -9.35 -2.84
CA TYR A 72 -2.07 -8.04 -2.60
C TYR A 72 -1.19 -6.89 -3.12
N LEU A 73 0.13 -6.98 -2.92
CA LEU A 73 1.09 -6.01 -3.46
C LEU A 73 1.00 -5.95 -4.98
N ASP A 74 1.05 -7.09 -5.66
CA ASP A 74 1.03 -7.19 -7.12
C ASP A 74 -0.26 -6.58 -7.69
N GLU A 75 -1.41 -6.84 -7.06
CA GLU A 75 -2.67 -6.26 -7.49
C GLU A 75 -2.69 -4.74 -7.28
N CYS A 76 -2.18 -4.27 -6.14
CA CYS A 76 -2.05 -2.83 -5.89
C CYS A 76 -1.12 -2.17 -6.92
N GLN A 77 -0.02 -2.82 -7.33
CA GLN A 77 0.88 -2.31 -8.37
C GLN A 77 0.17 -2.14 -9.70
N LYS A 78 -0.61 -3.14 -10.14
CA LYS A 78 -1.40 -3.06 -11.38
C LYS A 78 -2.42 -1.92 -11.33
N LEU A 79 -3.13 -1.78 -10.20
CA LEU A 79 -4.10 -0.69 -10.02
C LEU A 79 -3.42 0.68 -10.07
N VAL A 80 -2.28 0.85 -9.40
CA VAL A 80 -1.52 2.11 -9.43
C VAL A 80 -0.99 2.41 -10.84
N GLU A 81 -0.53 1.40 -11.58
CA GLU A 81 -0.09 1.57 -12.97
C GLU A 81 -1.26 1.98 -13.89
N ALA A 82 -2.43 1.39 -13.71
CA ALA A 82 -3.64 1.80 -14.43
C ALA A 82 -4.04 3.25 -14.09
N LEU A 83 -3.89 3.68 -12.84
CA LEU A 83 -4.14 5.06 -12.42
C LEU A 83 -3.13 6.04 -13.02
N ASN A 84 -1.87 5.62 -13.15
CA ASN A 84 -0.81 6.44 -13.74
C ASN A 84 -1.14 6.86 -15.17
N GLN A 85 -1.89 6.07 -15.95
CA GLN A 85 -2.30 6.44 -17.32
C GLN A 85 -3.12 7.74 -17.40
N TYR A 86 -3.74 8.17 -16.29
CA TYR A 86 -4.52 9.40 -16.22
C TYR A 86 -3.75 10.61 -15.66
N ILE A 87 -2.49 10.41 -15.25
CA ILE A 87 -1.65 11.47 -14.70
C ILE A 87 -0.89 12.14 -15.86
N PRO A 88 -0.99 13.48 -16.02
CA PRO A 88 -0.18 14.23 -16.98
C PRO A 88 1.34 13.99 -16.81
N ALA A 89 2.09 14.01 -17.91
CA ALA A 89 3.52 13.65 -17.91
C ALA A 89 4.42 14.62 -17.12
N ASP A 90 3.96 15.85 -16.89
CA ASP A 90 4.63 16.88 -16.07
C ASP A 90 4.43 16.68 -14.56
N ARG A 91 3.58 15.72 -14.15
CA ARG A 91 3.32 15.40 -12.75
C ARG A 91 4.02 14.10 -12.33
N PRO A 92 4.44 13.99 -11.05
CA PRO A 92 5.05 12.76 -10.56
C PRO A 92 4.06 11.59 -10.65
N ARG A 93 4.55 10.41 -11.02
CA ARG A 93 3.78 9.16 -11.04
C ARG A 93 3.53 8.65 -9.62
N LEU A 94 2.41 7.98 -9.42
CA LEU A 94 2.11 7.23 -8.21
C LEU A 94 2.86 5.90 -8.21
N PHE A 95 3.19 5.41 -7.01
CA PHE A 95 3.81 4.11 -6.81
C PHE A 95 3.30 3.44 -5.53
N VAL A 96 3.49 2.13 -5.45
CA VAL A 96 3.22 1.32 -4.26
C VAL A 96 4.49 1.31 -3.39
N PRO A 97 4.42 1.63 -2.08
CA PRO A 97 5.58 1.58 -1.21
C PRO A 97 6.11 0.15 -1.08
N ASP A 98 7.40 0.00 -0.78
CA ASP A 98 8.00 -1.30 -0.52
C ASP A 98 7.34 -2.01 0.68
N LEU A 99 7.22 -3.34 0.64
CA LEU A 99 6.61 -4.16 1.71
C LEU A 99 7.28 -4.01 3.09
N LYS A 100 8.52 -3.53 3.13
CA LYS A 100 9.28 -3.27 4.35
C LYS A 100 8.98 -1.91 4.97
N PHE A 101 8.39 -0.98 4.20
CA PHE A 101 8.11 0.37 4.67
C PHE A 101 7.03 0.36 5.75
N ASN A 102 7.35 1.00 6.89
CA ASN A 102 6.38 1.34 7.94
C ASN A 102 5.55 0.14 8.45
N ARG A 103 6.23 -0.98 8.73
CA ARG A 103 5.64 -2.23 9.21
C ARG A 103 5.63 -2.31 10.74
N SER A 104 4.51 -2.79 11.28
CA SER A 104 4.32 -3.05 12.72
C SER A 104 4.24 -4.55 13.05
N ILE A 105 4.07 -5.41 12.04
CA ILE A 105 3.94 -6.87 12.21
C ILE A 105 4.93 -7.59 11.30
N GLY A 106 5.51 -8.70 11.79
CA GLY A 106 6.39 -9.59 11.01
C GLY A 106 7.88 -9.31 11.20
N GLU A 107 8.71 -9.90 10.34
CA GLU A 107 10.18 -9.91 10.47
C GLU A 107 10.83 -8.51 10.36
N VAL A 108 10.11 -7.58 9.76
CA VAL A 108 10.55 -6.21 9.52
C VAL A 108 9.86 -5.19 10.43
N ALA A 109 9.06 -5.66 11.39
CA ALA A 109 8.44 -4.81 12.39
C ALA A 109 9.49 -4.00 13.16
N GLY A 110 9.26 -2.69 13.28
CA GLY A 110 10.15 -1.77 14.00
C GLY A 110 11.48 -1.48 13.31
N LYS A 111 11.74 -2.05 12.12
CA LYS A 111 12.91 -1.68 11.30
C LYS A 111 12.62 -0.41 10.49
N THR A 112 13.68 0.31 10.19
CA THR A 112 13.63 1.64 9.56
C THR A 112 13.97 1.54 8.08
N TYR A 113 12.94 1.39 7.24
CA TYR A 113 13.07 1.33 5.78
C TYR A 113 12.41 2.53 5.09
N SER A 114 13.01 3.03 4.01
CA SER A 114 12.42 4.05 3.15
C SER A 114 11.19 3.52 2.41
N VAL A 115 10.43 4.39 1.74
CA VAL A 115 9.29 3.96 0.87
C VAL A 115 9.76 3.14 -0.34
N LYS A 116 11.07 3.10 -0.60
CA LYS A 116 11.72 2.29 -1.63
C LYS A 116 12.42 1.06 -1.06
N GLY A 117 12.29 0.79 0.24
CA GLY A 117 12.83 -0.41 0.88
C GLY A 117 14.30 -0.32 1.27
N GLU A 118 14.90 0.87 1.23
CA GLU A 118 16.29 1.10 1.62
C GLU A 118 16.39 1.27 3.15
N PRO A 119 17.40 0.69 3.82
CA PRO A 119 17.59 0.90 5.24
C PRO A 119 17.96 2.37 5.53
N LEU A 120 17.36 2.95 6.56
CA LEU A 120 17.61 4.30 7.05
C LEU A 120 18.07 4.25 8.51
N SER A 121 18.88 5.21 8.94
CA SER A 121 19.10 5.42 10.38
C SER A 121 17.80 5.85 11.07
N ALA A 122 17.74 5.76 12.40
CA ALA A 122 16.56 6.18 13.16
C ALA A 122 16.22 7.67 12.93
N GLU A 123 17.23 8.55 12.87
CA GLU A 123 17.04 9.98 12.63
C GLU A 123 16.53 10.25 11.21
N GLU A 124 17.14 9.63 10.20
CA GLU A 124 16.70 9.74 8.80
C GLU A 124 15.29 9.21 8.62
N TYR A 125 14.93 8.12 9.30
CA TYR A 125 13.60 7.54 9.23
C TYR A 125 12.53 8.48 9.79
N GLN A 126 12.78 9.17 10.91
CA GLN A 126 11.83 10.15 11.44
C GLN A 126 11.61 11.32 10.46
N LYS A 127 12.68 11.83 9.85
CA LYS A 127 12.60 12.87 8.80
C LYS A 127 11.83 12.35 7.58
N HIS A 128 12.11 11.11 7.18
CA HIS A 128 11.45 10.44 6.06
C HIS A 128 9.95 10.29 6.29
N LEU A 129 9.52 9.79 7.47
CA LEU A 129 8.11 9.66 7.84
C LEU A 129 7.36 11.00 7.77
N ALA A 130 7.96 12.08 8.28
CA ALA A 130 7.37 13.41 8.22
C ALA A 130 7.20 13.94 6.78
N GLN A 131 8.03 13.50 5.84
CA GLN A 131 7.92 13.86 4.43
C GLN A 131 6.93 12.99 3.65
N VAL A 132 6.87 11.69 3.95
CA VAL A 132 6.17 10.71 3.09
C VAL A 132 4.80 10.27 3.61
N LEU A 133 4.40 10.68 4.81
CA LEU A 133 3.06 10.44 5.36
C LEU A 133 2.21 11.73 5.35
N PRO A 134 0.87 11.61 5.40
CA PRO A 134 -0.01 12.77 5.50
C PRO A 134 0.27 13.59 6.76
N THR A 135 0.33 14.90 6.59
CA THR A 135 0.55 15.89 7.65
C THR A 135 -0.71 16.70 7.92
N PRO A 136 -0.81 17.41 9.06
CA PRO A 136 -1.92 18.32 9.32
C PRO A 136 -2.09 19.42 8.26
N GLU A 137 -1.02 19.82 7.57
CA GLU A 137 -1.11 20.77 6.46
C GLU A 137 -1.74 20.12 5.22
N ASP A 138 -1.39 18.88 4.90
CA ASP A 138 -2.03 18.14 3.81
C ASP A 138 -3.53 17.99 4.06
N GLU A 139 -3.94 17.72 5.30
CA GLU A 139 -5.36 17.62 5.70
C GLU A 139 -6.10 18.95 5.52
N ARG A 140 -5.51 20.08 5.94
CA ARG A 140 -6.09 21.41 5.72
C ARG A 140 -6.27 21.74 4.24
N LEU A 141 -5.29 21.40 3.41
CA LEU A 141 -5.38 21.59 1.96
C LEU A 141 -6.49 20.73 1.35
N LEU A 142 -6.61 19.47 1.77
CA LEU A 142 -7.69 18.58 1.33
C LEU A 142 -9.06 19.10 1.75
N ASP A 143 -9.23 19.57 2.99
CA ASP A 143 -10.49 20.15 3.47
C ASP A 143 -10.92 21.37 2.65
N ALA A 144 -9.97 22.18 2.18
CA ALA A 144 -10.26 23.29 1.28
C ALA A 144 -10.72 22.78 -0.09
N ILE A 145 -9.99 21.83 -0.68
CA ILE A 145 -10.32 21.23 -1.99
C ILE A 145 -11.68 20.53 -1.95
N PHE A 146 -12.00 19.83 -0.86
CA PHE A 146 -13.24 19.05 -0.75
C PHE A 146 -14.52 19.90 -0.69
N LYS A 147 -14.38 21.21 -0.45
CA LYS A 147 -15.49 22.18 -0.56
C LYS A 147 -15.81 22.54 -2.02
N GLU A 148 -14.88 22.34 -2.95
CA GLU A 148 -15.09 22.62 -4.37
C GLU A 148 -15.89 21.50 -5.05
N LYS A 149 -17.03 21.77 -5.68
CA LYS A 149 -17.88 20.69 -6.25
C LYS A 149 -17.22 19.87 -7.39
N ASP A 150 -16.11 20.35 -7.94
CA ASP A 150 -15.39 19.76 -9.07
C ASP A 150 -14.11 18.98 -8.68
N TRP A 151 -13.85 18.75 -7.38
CA TRP A 151 -12.70 17.93 -6.96
C TRP A 151 -12.84 16.45 -7.34
N VAL A 152 -14.07 16.00 -7.64
CA VAL A 152 -14.37 14.72 -8.32
C VAL A 152 -15.19 15.02 -9.56
N LEU A 153 -14.75 14.53 -10.72
CA LEU A 153 -15.57 14.57 -11.95
C LEU A 153 -16.90 13.84 -11.70
N GLN A 154 -18.05 14.40 -12.05
CA GLN A 154 -19.34 13.74 -11.88
C GLN A 154 -19.56 12.61 -12.91
N MET A 155 -20.43 11.65 -12.60
CA MET A 155 -20.87 10.68 -13.60
C MET A 155 -21.94 11.34 -14.46
N ASN A 156 -21.72 11.35 -15.77
CA ASN A 156 -22.79 11.64 -16.73
C ASN A 156 -23.71 10.44 -16.85
#